data_AF-A0A950PEK7-F1
#
_entry.id   AF-A0A950PEK7-F1
#
_cell.length_a   1.000
_cell.length_b   1.000
_cell.length_c   1.000
_cell.angle_alpha   90.00
_cell.angle_beta   90.00
_cell.angle_gamma   90.00
#
_symmetry.space_group_name_H-M   'P 1'
#
loop_
_entity.id
_entity.type
_entity.pdbx_description
1 polymer ?
#
loop_
_entity_poly.entity_id
_entity_poly.type
_entity_poly.pdbx_seq_one_letter_code
_entity_poly.pdbx_strand_id
1 'polypeptide(L)'
;LGIQRCDEAYRGERFVQRRVGLHHLCFRARSREDIDTAAKFLSEMGAAIVRGPLTGDWAPGYYYVLFEDPDGIRVEICHVPGAGVLTPGVSFNPGRDYT
;
A
#
# COMPACT_ATOMS: atom_id res chain seq x y z
N LEU A 1 -12.13 -1.42 -8.27
CA LEU A 1 -10.85 -1.62 -8.98
C LEU A 1 -11.04 -2.76 -9.97
N GLY A 2 -10.67 -2.58 -11.24
CA GLY A 2 -10.59 -3.68 -12.20
C GLY A 2 -9.13 -4.14 -12.33
N ILE A 3 -8.90 -5.44 -12.24
CA ILE A 3 -7.59 -6.07 -12.50
C ILE A 3 -7.83 -7.10 -13.60
N GLN A 4 -6.99 -7.08 -14.63
CA GLN A 4 -7.07 -7.99 -15.76
C GLN A 4 -5.68 -8.50 -16.12
N ARG A 5 -5.63 -9.64 -16.81
CA ARG A 5 -4.36 -10.14 -17.37
C ARG A 5 -3.86 -9.16 -18.43
N CYS A 6 -2.55 -9.01 -18.52
CA CYS A 6 -1.91 -8.33 -19.62
C CYS A 6 -2.06 -9.13 -20.92
N ASP A 7 -1.89 -8.45 -22.06
CA ASP A 7 -1.76 -9.13 -23.35
C ASP A 7 -0.51 -10.02 -23.34
N GLU A 8 -0.57 -11.12 -24.09
CA GLU A 8 0.50 -12.14 -24.11
C GLU A 8 1.86 -11.55 -24.51
N ALA A 9 1.88 -10.49 -25.34
CA ALA A 9 3.10 -9.79 -25.73
C ALA A 9 3.87 -9.15 -24.57
N TYR A 10 3.21 -8.87 -23.43
CA TYR A 10 3.80 -8.27 -22.24
C TYR A 10 3.94 -9.29 -21.09
N ARG A 11 3.68 -10.57 -21.33
CA ARG A 11 3.79 -11.62 -20.31
C ARG A 11 5.23 -11.67 -19.78
N GLY A 12 5.36 -11.59 -18.46
CA GLY A 12 6.65 -11.67 -17.77
C GLY A 12 7.39 -10.33 -17.66
N GLU A 13 6.89 -9.27 -18.28
CA GLU A 13 7.35 -7.92 -17.95
C GLU A 13 6.95 -7.56 -16.52
N ARG A 14 7.76 -6.73 -15.86
CA ARG A 14 7.46 -6.18 -14.53
C ARG A 14 7.16 -4.69 -14.63
N PHE A 15 6.24 -4.23 -13.79
CA PHE A 15 5.91 -2.83 -13.62
C PHE A 15 7.15 -2.03 -13.17
N VAL A 16 7.42 -0.93 -13.87
CA VAL A 16 8.53 -0.02 -13.54
C VAL A 16 8.02 1.12 -12.69
N GLN A 17 8.08 0.95 -11.38
CA GLN A 17 7.48 1.84 -10.38
C GLN A 17 7.85 3.34 -10.54
N ARG A 18 9.07 3.64 -10.99
CA ARG A 18 9.58 5.01 -11.13
C ARG A 18 9.37 5.62 -12.52
N ARG A 19 8.65 4.93 -13.42
CA ARG A 19 8.23 5.49 -14.71
C ARG A 19 7.05 6.45 -14.50
N VAL A 20 6.82 7.36 -15.46
CA VAL A 20 5.59 8.16 -15.48
C VAL A 20 4.36 7.26 -15.35
N GLY A 21 3.43 7.62 -14.47
CA GLY A 21 2.23 6.84 -14.20
C GLY A 21 2.04 6.58 -12.70
N LEU A 22 1.89 5.29 -12.35
CA LEU A 22 1.50 4.84 -11.01
C LEU A 22 2.72 4.60 -10.11
N HIS A 23 2.71 5.12 -8.87
CA HIS A 23 3.73 4.80 -7.88
C HIS A 23 3.34 3.60 -6.99
N HIS A 24 2.10 3.60 -6.49
CA HIS A 24 1.44 2.48 -5.82
C HIS A 24 -0.08 2.75 -5.77
N LEU A 25 -0.87 1.73 -5.44
CA LEU A 25 -2.29 1.88 -5.13
C LEU A 25 -2.53 1.58 -3.65
N CYS A 26 -3.17 2.50 -2.93
CA CYS A 26 -3.47 2.32 -1.51
C CYS A 26 -4.98 2.11 -1.26
N PHE A 27 -5.31 1.10 -0.47
CA PHE A 27 -6.65 0.86 0.06
C PHE A 27 -6.73 1.23 1.54
N ARG A 28 -7.86 1.79 1.96
CA ARG A 28 -8.09 2.13 3.36
C ARG A 28 -8.97 1.07 4.03
N ALA A 29 -8.42 0.39 5.03
CA ALA A 29 -9.11 -0.57 5.89
C ALA A 29 -9.86 0.13 7.04
N ARG A 30 -10.73 -0.64 7.71
CA ARG A 30 -11.60 -0.12 8.77
C ARG A 30 -10.90 -0.09 10.11
N SER A 31 -9.98 -1.02 10.36
CA SER A 31 -9.23 -1.09 11.62
C SER A 31 -7.76 -1.51 11.43
N ARG A 32 -6.98 -1.51 12.52
CA ARG A 32 -5.58 -1.99 12.51
C ARG A 32 -5.51 -3.51 12.36
N GLU A 33 -6.48 -4.21 12.94
CA GLU A 33 -6.60 -5.67 12.90
C GLU A 33 -6.84 -6.17 11.47
N ASP A 34 -7.53 -5.38 10.63
CA ASP A 34 -7.65 -5.67 9.19
C ASP A 34 -6.28 -5.68 8.50
N ILE A 35 -5.37 -4.76 8.90
CA ILE A 35 -4.00 -4.68 8.35
C ILE A 35 -3.18 -5.89 8.78
N ASP A 36 -3.27 -6.27 10.07
CA ASP A 36 -2.56 -7.44 10.60
C ASP A 36 -3.06 -8.74 9.94
N THR A 37 -4.37 -8.85 9.74
CA THR A 37 -4.99 -9.98 9.03
C THR A 37 -4.51 -10.06 7.59
N ALA A 38 -4.48 -8.93 6.88
CA ALA A 38 -3.97 -8.87 5.51
C ALA A 38 -2.47 -9.22 5.44
N ALA A 39 -1.65 -8.69 6.34
CA ALA A 39 -0.21 -8.98 6.38
C ALA A 39 0.07 -10.47 6.64
N LYS A 40 -0.71 -11.10 7.53
CA LYS A 40 -0.62 -12.54 7.78
C LYS A 40 -0.98 -13.34 6.52
N PHE A 41 -2.10 -13.01 5.88
CA PHE A 41 -2.53 -13.67 4.64
C PHE A 41 -1.49 -13.53 3.51
N LEU A 42 -0.93 -12.33 3.34
CA LEU A 42 0.14 -12.05 2.38
C LEU A 42 1.40 -12.86 2.66
N SER A 43 1.78 -13.00 3.93
CA SER A 43 2.92 -13.83 4.35
C SER A 43 2.67 -15.31 4.05
N GLU A 44 1.49 -15.82 4.36
CA GLU A 44 1.12 -17.22 4.14
C GLU A 44 1.10 -17.61 2.65
N MET A 45 0.77 -16.68 1.76
CA MET A 45 0.82 -16.90 0.30
C MET A 45 2.20 -16.63 -0.31
N GLY A 46 3.20 -16.20 0.48
CA GLY A 46 4.54 -15.86 -0.01
C GLY A 46 4.60 -14.57 -0.84
N ALA A 47 3.70 -13.62 -0.61
CA ALA A 47 3.74 -12.32 -1.28
C ALA A 47 4.98 -11.52 -0.87
N ALA A 48 5.44 -10.66 -1.78
CA ALA A 48 6.59 -9.80 -1.53
C ALA A 48 6.19 -8.60 -0.67
N ILE A 49 6.26 -8.75 0.67
CA ILE A 49 6.05 -7.64 1.60
C ILE A 49 7.27 -6.71 1.53
N VAL A 50 7.04 -5.49 1.09
CA VAL A 50 8.06 -4.43 0.99
C VAL A 50 8.29 -3.80 2.35
N ARG A 51 7.22 -3.59 3.12
CA ARG A 51 7.27 -2.95 4.43
C ARG A 51 6.01 -3.24 5.26
N GLY A 52 6.17 -3.31 6.58
CA GLY A 52 5.07 -3.41 7.53
C GLY A 52 4.67 -4.85 7.85
N PRO A 53 3.63 -5.03 8.67
CA PRO A 53 2.72 -3.99 9.15
C PRO A 53 3.39 -3.07 10.19
N LEU A 54 3.25 -1.75 10.06
CA LEU A 54 3.85 -0.78 11.00
C LEU A 54 3.11 0.56 11.03
N THR A 55 3.37 1.35 12.07
CA THR A 55 2.84 2.73 12.20
C THR A 55 3.72 3.68 11.39
N GLY A 56 3.11 4.53 10.55
CA GLY A 56 3.79 5.56 9.77
C GLY A 56 3.39 6.97 10.17
N ASP A 57 4.13 7.97 9.67
CA ASP A 57 3.96 9.37 10.05
C ASP A 57 2.95 10.14 9.18
N TRP A 58 2.52 9.55 8.07
CA TRP A 58 1.70 10.15 7.01
C TRP A 58 0.43 10.86 7.51
N ALA A 59 -0.22 10.26 8.50
CA ALA A 59 -1.38 10.81 9.20
C ALA A 59 -1.37 10.34 10.67
N PRO A 60 -2.02 11.07 11.60
CA PRO A 60 -2.15 10.61 12.97
C PRO A 60 -2.79 9.21 13.05
N GLY A 61 -2.06 8.25 13.63
CA GLY A 61 -2.51 6.87 13.76
C GLY A 61 -2.41 6.01 12.49
N TYR A 62 -1.73 6.48 11.44
CA TYR A 62 -1.51 5.75 10.20
C TYR A 62 -0.82 4.40 10.47
N TYR A 63 -1.44 3.30 10.06
CA TYR A 63 -0.92 1.94 10.22
C TYR A 63 -1.09 1.17 8.92
N TYR A 64 -0.05 0.53 8.39
CA TYR A 64 -0.10 0.02 7.03
C TYR A 64 0.81 -1.17 6.79
N VAL A 65 0.52 -1.89 5.70
CA VAL A 65 1.40 -2.86 5.06
C VAL A 65 1.51 -2.51 3.58
N LEU A 66 2.73 -2.56 3.04
CA LEU A 66 3.07 -2.31 1.65
C LEU A 66 3.69 -3.58 1.06
N PHE A 67 3.20 -4.01 -0.09
CA PHE A 67 3.64 -5.23 -0.77
C PHE A 67 3.60 -5.06 -2.30
N GLU A 68 4.16 -6.02 -3.02
CA GLU A 68 4.07 -6.10 -4.48
C GLU A 68 3.16 -7.25 -4.90
N ASP A 69 2.40 -6.99 -5.96
CA ASP A 69 1.75 -8.07 -6.71
C ASP A 69 2.79 -8.85 -7.55
N PRO A 70 2.39 -9.96 -8.20
CA PRO A 70 3.31 -10.75 -9.02
C PRO A 70 3.98 -9.98 -10.16
N ASP A 71 3.38 -8.90 -10.64
CA ASP A 71 3.88 -8.08 -11.75
C ASP A 71 4.72 -6.89 -11.26
N GLY A 72 4.87 -6.70 -9.94
CA GLY A 72 5.69 -5.63 -9.34
C GLY A 72 4.96 -4.32 -9.11
N ILE A 73 3.63 -4.30 -9.24
CA ILE A 73 2.81 -3.15 -8.85
C ILE A 73 2.76 -3.12 -7.33
N ARG A 74 3.12 -1.97 -6.75
CA ARG A 74 3.01 -1.78 -5.31
C ARG A 74 1.56 -1.54 -4.89
N VAL A 75 1.14 -2.29 -3.89
CA VAL A 75 -0.16 -2.17 -3.25
C VAL A 75 0.05 -1.93 -1.77
N GLU A 76 -0.68 -0.97 -1.23
CA GLU A 76 -0.69 -0.63 0.18
C GLU A 76 -2.09 -0.86 0.76
N ILE A 77 -2.16 -1.37 1.97
CA ILE A 77 -3.37 -1.35 2.78
C ILE A 77 -3.04 -0.56 4.03
N CYS A 78 -3.78 0.51 4.27
CA CYS A 78 -3.59 1.39 5.41
C CYS A 78 -4.85 1.53 6.24
N HIS A 79 -4.68 1.82 7.52
CA HIS A 79 -5.71 2.29 8.41
C HIS A 79 -5.36 3.70 8.86
N VAL A 80 -6.35 4.58 8.78
CA VAL A 80 -6.29 5.94 9.32
C VAL A 80 -7.53 6.15 10.17
N PRO A 81 -7.42 6.58 11.43
CA PRO A 81 -8.57 6.93 12.25
C PRO A 81 -9.35 8.15 11.72
N GLY A 82 -10.67 8.15 11.92
CA GLY A 82 -11.53 9.32 11.66
C GLY A 82 -11.47 9.84 10.22
N ALA A 83 -11.39 11.15 10.02
CA ALA A 83 -11.23 11.76 8.69
C ALA A 83 -9.75 11.85 8.25
N GLY A 84 -8.80 11.45 9.09
CA GLY A 84 -7.37 11.56 8.80
C GLY A 84 -6.95 12.99 8.51
N VAL A 85 -6.18 13.19 7.45
CA VAL A 85 -5.72 14.52 6.99
C VAL A 85 -6.83 15.43 6.45
N LEU A 86 -8.06 14.92 6.30
CA LEU A 86 -9.22 15.75 5.98
C LEU A 86 -9.84 16.40 7.23
N THR A 87 -9.36 16.05 8.42
CA THR A 87 -9.79 16.69 9.68
C THR A 87 -9.22 18.12 9.73
N PRO A 88 -10.02 19.16 10.04
CA PRO A 88 -9.51 20.52 10.18
C PRO A 88 -8.36 20.61 11.19
N GLY A 89 -7.27 21.27 10.79
CA GLY A 89 -6.07 21.44 11.63
C GLY A 89 -5.10 20.25 11.65
N VAL A 90 -5.40 19.13 10.97
CA VAL A 90 -4.46 18.02 10.78
C VAL A 90 -3.68 18.23 9.50
N SER A 91 -2.35 18.17 9.58
CA SER A 91 -1.46 18.23 8.42
C SER A 91 -0.91 16.86 8.05
N PHE A 92 -0.76 16.65 6.75
CA PHE A 92 0.02 15.53 6.20
C PHE A 92 1.49 15.64 6.61
N ASN A 93 2.11 14.53 7.03
CA ASN A 93 3.53 14.48 7.37
C ASN A 93 4.22 13.29 6.68
N PRO A 94 5.01 13.52 5.62
CA PRO A 94 5.70 12.45 4.91
C PRO A 94 6.81 11.75 5.71
N GLY A 95 7.21 12.30 6.87
CA GLY A 95 8.35 11.82 7.63
C GLY A 95 9.60 11.73 6.75
N ARG A 96 10.31 10.60 6.83
CA ARG A 96 11.44 10.25 5.95
C ARG A 96 11.08 9.34 4.78
N ASP A 97 9.80 9.03 4.58
CA ASP A 97 9.39 8.05 3.57
C ASP A 97 9.44 8.59 2.12
N TYR A 98 9.73 9.88 1.93
CA TYR A 98 9.83 10.54 0.62
C TYR A 98 11.25 10.64 0.03
N THR A 99 12.27 10.05 0.67
CA THR A 99 13.66 10.09 0.18
C THR A 99 14.15 8.75 -0.32
#